data_AF-A0A9D1Q8Q1-F1
#
_entry.id   AF-A0A9D1Q8Q1-F1
#
_cell.length_a   1.000
_cell.length_b   1.000
_cell.length_c   1.000
_cell.angle_alpha   90.00
_cell.angle_beta   90.00
_cell.angle_gamma   90.00
#
_symmetry.space_group_name_H-M   'P 1'
#
loop_
_entity.id
_entity.type
_entity.pdbx_description
1 polymer ?
#
loop_
_entity_poly.entity_id
_entity_poly.type
_entity_poly.pdbx_seq_one_letter_code
_entity_poly.pdbx_strand_id
1 'polypeptide(L)'
;MRTIKKMFGISLLSCLFHTSWASGHFQFMIDEDRVYCVLYSQEKHFKIADAKTFTLVGSFDSKYGRTDRFAKDRYHVYDGCRKIAGISPKEFDILEGWDFVTANHQVYYTNGDHGKWILLTGLSPEQTTFEAVVLTNAAYSSAQIIKDHQYVFYQHAPNRDPLIVPKADPATFEVLNQYYAKNKNQIYYLSQESFKERFIPLPQADVMSFQLSDESHHQHIATDKNWRYRYTMTTHKIEITPLDAAINYAR
;
A
#
# COMPACT_ATOMS: atom_id res chain seq x y z
N MET A 1 15.05 30.88 28.83
CA MET A 1 15.10 30.05 27.60
C MET A 1 15.17 28.60 28.04
N ARG A 2 14.24 27.73 27.61
CA ARG A 2 14.32 26.30 27.87
C ARG A 2 15.18 25.64 26.80
N THR A 3 16.12 24.80 27.19
CA THR A 3 17.08 24.16 26.29
C THR A 3 16.44 22.94 25.63
N ILE A 4 16.20 22.99 24.32
CA ILE A 4 15.80 21.82 23.53
C ILE A 4 16.98 20.83 23.54
N LYS A 5 16.76 19.61 24.01
CA LYS A 5 17.85 18.61 24.13
C LYS A 5 18.05 17.79 22.86
N LYS A 6 16.99 17.50 22.09
CA LYS A 6 17.06 16.75 20.83
C LYS A 6 15.93 17.16 19.87
N MET A 7 16.27 17.32 18.59
CA MET A 7 15.33 17.52 17.48
C MET A 7 15.40 16.30 16.56
N PHE A 8 14.24 15.77 16.17
CA PHE A 8 14.14 14.65 15.23
C PHE A 8 13.18 15.01 14.10
N GLY A 9 13.72 15.11 12.89
CA GLY A 9 13.02 15.42 11.63
C GLY A 9 13.95 16.14 10.66
N ILE A 10 13.43 16.50 9.48
CA ILE A 10 14.19 17.20 8.43
C ILE A 10 14.71 18.53 8.99
N SER A 11 16.02 18.65 9.20
CA SER A 11 16.66 19.93 9.52
C SER A 11 17.00 20.65 8.22
N LEU A 12 16.70 21.95 8.17
CA LEU A 12 17.12 22.84 7.10
C LEU A 12 18.64 23.06 7.17
N LEU A 13 19.41 22.14 6.62
CA LEU A 13 20.66 22.50 5.95
C LEU A 13 20.68 21.80 4.59
N SER A 14 20.38 22.59 3.56
CA SER A 14 20.46 22.31 2.12
C SER A 14 19.67 21.11 1.60
N CYS A 15 18.44 21.37 1.12
CA CYS A 15 17.96 20.70 -0.10
C CYS A 15 16.91 21.58 -0.79
N LEU A 16 17.40 22.34 -1.76
CA LEU A 16 16.59 22.93 -2.82
C LEU A 16 16.00 21.79 -3.69
N PHE A 17 14.73 21.92 -4.04
CA PHE A 17 13.97 21.17 -5.05
C PHE A 17 13.53 19.72 -4.73
N HIS A 18 12.29 19.52 -4.28
CA HIS A 18 11.17 19.06 -5.13
C HIS A 18 9.91 18.87 -4.28
N THR A 19 8.85 19.51 -4.71
CA THR A 19 7.51 19.45 -4.12
C THR A 19 6.85 18.10 -4.42
N SER A 20 6.49 17.34 -3.38
CA SER A 20 5.37 16.41 -3.43
C SER A 20 4.40 16.78 -2.32
N TRP A 21 3.20 17.20 -2.71
CA TRP A 21 2.14 17.62 -1.80
C TRP A 21 1.31 16.40 -1.42
N ALA A 22 1.33 16.01 -0.14
CA ALA A 22 0.15 15.66 0.66
C ALA A 22 0.51 15.04 2.03
N SER A 23 1.06 15.82 2.96
CA SER A 23 0.83 15.72 4.42
C SER A 23 1.83 16.66 5.08
N GLY A 24 1.35 17.68 5.80
CA GLY A 24 2.20 18.74 6.33
C GLY A 24 3.47 18.19 7.00
N HIS A 25 4.62 18.79 6.69
CA HIS A 25 5.86 18.47 7.39
C HIS A 25 5.58 18.51 8.90
N PHE A 26 6.03 17.50 9.62
CA PHE A 26 5.95 17.47 11.07
C PHE A 26 7.29 17.10 11.67
N GLN A 27 7.51 17.55 12.89
CA GLN A 27 8.73 17.29 13.63
C GLN A 27 8.41 16.95 15.08
N PHE A 28 8.98 15.84 15.58
CA PHE A 28 8.95 15.53 17.00
C PHE A 28 10.08 16.28 17.71
N MET A 29 9.73 17.02 18.77
CA MET A 29 10.69 17.71 19.63
C MET A 29 10.56 17.18 21.05
N ILE A 30 11.69 16.89 21.70
CA ILE A 30 11.70 16.35 23.06
C ILE A 30 12.47 17.33 23.96
N ASP A 31 11.80 17.83 25.00
CA ASP A 31 12.44 18.46 26.15
C ASP A 31 12.41 17.51 27.36
N GLU A 32 12.98 17.92 28.50
CA GLU A 32 13.20 17.05 29.67
C GLU A 32 11.97 16.24 30.12
N ASP A 33 10.76 16.80 29.99
CA ASP A 33 9.52 16.16 30.46
C ASP A 33 8.40 16.16 29.42
N ARG A 34 8.65 16.65 28.20
CA ARG A 34 7.60 16.85 27.20
C ARG A 34 8.06 16.45 25.82
N VAL A 35 7.17 15.74 25.15
CA VAL A 35 7.22 15.52 23.70
C VAL A 35 6.23 16.47 23.06
N TYR A 36 6.70 17.25 22.10
CA TYR A 36 5.90 18.09 21.23
C TYR A 36 5.97 17.56 19.81
N CYS A 37 4.92 17.82 19.04
CA CYS A 37 4.94 17.61 17.61
C CYS A 37 4.55 18.92 16.94
N VAL A 38 5.42 19.44 16.08
CA VAL A 38 5.20 20.67 15.34
C VAL A 38 4.64 20.31 13.98
N LEU A 39 3.48 20.86 13.62
CA LEU A 39 2.96 20.83 12.26
C LEU A 39 3.35 22.18 11.62
N TYR A 40 4.05 22.17 10.49
CA TYR A 40 4.60 23.42 9.92
C TYR A 40 3.53 24.46 9.49
N SER A 41 2.24 24.09 9.47
CA SER A 41 1.14 25.03 9.22
C SER A 41 0.54 25.67 10.49
N GLN A 42 0.85 25.16 11.69
CA GLN A 42 0.40 25.70 12.97
C GLN A 42 1.43 25.41 14.07
N GLU A 43 2.02 26.44 14.69
CA GLU A 43 2.87 26.32 15.89
C GLU A 43 2.05 25.87 17.10
N LYS A 44 1.64 24.61 17.09
CA LYS A 44 0.85 23.99 18.15
C LYS A 44 1.76 23.10 18.98
N HIS A 45 2.02 23.53 20.20
CA HIS A 45 2.78 22.77 21.19
C HIS A 45 1.83 22.01 22.11
N PHE A 46 1.74 20.69 21.94
CA PHE A 46 0.99 19.83 22.86
C PHE A 46 1.92 18.83 23.53
N LYS A 47 1.69 18.53 24.81
CA LYS A 47 2.24 17.31 25.42
C LYS A 47 1.48 16.13 24.83
N ILE A 48 2.09 15.42 23.90
CA ILE A 48 1.42 14.33 23.18
C ILE A 48 1.73 12.94 23.74
N ALA A 49 2.84 12.79 24.48
CA ALA A 49 3.37 11.49 24.88
C ALA A 49 4.10 11.52 26.24
N ASP A 50 4.38 10.33 26.76
CA ASP A 50 5.27 10.11 27.89
C ASP A 50 6.74 10.24 27.45
N ALA A 51 7.35 11.40 27.74
CA ALA A 51 8.71 11.74 27.29
C ALA A 51 9.80 10.75 27.75
N LYS A 52 9.60 10.08 28.89
CA LYS A 52 10.57 9.13 29.44
C LYS A 52 10.68 7.85 28.63
N THR A 53 9.60 7.44 27.96
CA THR A 53 9.54 6.18 27.20
C THR A 53 9.34 6.41 25.71
N PHE A 54 9.37 7.67 25.28
CA PHE A 54 9.18 8.03 23.87
C PHE A 54 10.37 7.59 23.02
N THR A 55 10.06 6.88 21.93
CA THR A 55 11.02 6.39 20.95
C THR A 55 10.45 6.52 19.55
N LEU A 56 11.28 6.88 18.59
CA LEU A 56 10.94 6.80 17.16
C LEU A 56 11.01 5.35 16.69
N VAL A 57 10.17 5.01 15.71
CA VAL A 57 10.10 3.68 15.09
C VAL A 57 10.37 3.84 13.60
N GLY A 58 11.30 3.04 13.06
CA GLY A 58 11.65 3.05 11.64
C GLY A 58 12.33 4.33 11.14
N SER A 59 13.11 5.01 11.98
CA SER A 59 13.95 6.13 11.53
C SER A 59 15.04 5.64 10.59
N PHE A 60 14.91 5.92 9.29
CA PHE A 60 15.92 5.63 8.29
C PHE A 60 16.14 6.83 7.36
N ASP A 61 17.35 6.95 6.83
CA ASP A 61 17.69 7.95 5.82
C ASP A 61 17.25 7.40 4.45
N SER A 62 16.10 7.86 3.95
CA SER A 62 15.66 7.53 2.59
C SER A 62 16.26 8.52 1.58
N LYS A 63 16.29 8.15 0.29
CA LYS A 63 16.63 9.09 -0.80
C LYS A 63 15.70 10.32 -0.88
N TYR A 64 14.57 10.28 -0.17
CA TYR A 64 13.57 11.35 -0.05
C TYR A 64 13.61 12.06 1.32
N GLY A 65 14.62 11.77 2.16
CA GLY A 65 14.80 12.35 3.50
C GLY A 65 14.55 11.36 4.64
N ARG A 66 14.88 11.78 5.87
CA ARG A 66 14.60 11.02 7.09
C ARG A 66 13.10 11.05 7.39
N THR A 67 12.49 9.89 7.50
CA THR A 67 11.05 9.73 7.76
C THR A 67 10.83 9.39 9.23
N ASP A 68 10.80 10.40 10.10
CA ASP A 68 10.44 10.20 11.51
C ASP A 68 8.91 10.13 11.66
N ARG A 69 8.26 9.27 10.85
CA ARG A 69 6.79 9.20 10.76
C ARG A 69 6.17 8.60 12.01
N PHE A 70 6.69 7.47 12.46
CA PHE A 70 6.13 6.74 13.58
C PHE A 70 6.91 6.95 14.86
N ALA A 71 6.19 7.00 15.97
CA ALA A 71 6.76 7.00 17.30
C ALA A 71 5.89 6.19 18.25
N LYS A 72 6.45 5.83 19.40
CA LYS A 72 5.70 5.18 20.48
C LYS A 72 6.21 5.62 21.84
N ASP A 73 5.33 5.53 22.83
CA ASP A 73 5.69 5.54 24.24
C ASP A 73 5.23 4.22 24.89
N ARG A 74 5.31 4.10 26.22
CA ARG A 74 4.89 2.88 26.92
C ARG A 74 3.38 2.59 26.84
N TYR A 75 2.56 3.55 26.41
CA TYR A 75 1.10 3.44 26.38
C TYR A 75 0.52 3.48 24.96
N HIS A 76 1.15 4.21 24.04
CA HIS A 76 0.56 4.56 22.75
C HIS A 76 1.55 4.53 21.61
N VAL A 77 1.01 4.36 20.40
CA VAL A 77 1.69 4.55 19.13
C VAL A 77 1.18 5.83 18.47
N TYR A 78 2.05 6.48 17.71
CA TYR A 78 1.81 7.74 17.02
C TYR A 78 2.17 7.60 15.53
N ASP A 79 1.28 8.07 14.65
CA ASP A 79 1.56 8.34 13.24
C ASP A 79 1.57 9.86 13.05
N GLY A 80 2.76 10.41 12.91
CA GLY A 80 3.04 11.83 13.06
C GLY A 80 2.49 12.40 14.37
N CYS A 81 1.84 13.56 14.30
CA CYS A 81 1.32 14.21 15.50
C CYS A 81 0.03 13.58 16.07
N ARG A 82 -0.37 12.38 15.63
CA ARG A 82 -1.64 11.74 16.00
C ARG A 82 -1.40 10.44 16.74
N LYS A 83 -2.06 10.28 17.89
CA LYS A 83 -2.17 9.00 18.60
C LYS A 83 -3.02 8.04 17.76
N ILE A 84 -2.53 6.83 17.56
CA ILE A 84 -3.28 5.76 16.91
C ILE A 84 -4.14 5.05 17.96
N ALA A 85 -5.46 5.11 17.80
CA ALA A 85 -6.40 4.47 18.73
C ALA A 85 -6.41 2.95 18.53
N GLY A 86 -6.43 2.18 19.63
CA GLY A 86 -6.56 0.72 19.61
C GLY A 86 -5.29 -0.05 19.27
N ILE A 87 -4.21 0.62 18.84
CA ILE A 87 -2.93 -0.03 18.55
C ILE A 87 -2.02 0.04 19.78
N SER A 88 -1.55 -1.14 20.20
CA SER A 88 -0.61 -1.31 21.30
C SER A 88 0.82 -0.94 20.88
N PRO A 89 1.61 -0.27 21.74
CA PRO A 89 3.04 -0.05 21.49
C PRO A 89 3.91 -1.29 21.71
N LYS A 90 3.34 -2.38 22.25
CA LYS A 90 4.04 -3.66 22.42
C LYS A 90 4.19 -4.35 21.07
N GLU A 91 5.40 -4.79 20.77
CA GLU A 91 5.74 -5.44 19.50
C GLU A 91 5.30 -4.62 18.28
N PHE A 92 5.26 -3.29 18.44
CA PHE A 92 4.92 -2.40 17.35
C PHE A 92 6.11 -2.30 16.39
N ASP A 93 5.85 -2.58 15.12
CA ASP A 93 6.84 -2.48 14.05
C ASP A 93 6.20 -2.01 12.74
N ILE A 94 7.02 -1.52 11.81
CA ILE A 94 6.58 -1.02 10.51
C ILE A 94 6.89 -2.08 9.46
N LEU A 95 5.91 -2.40 8.62
CA LEU A 95 6.12 -3.32 7.50
C LEU A 95 6.56 -2.56 6.25
N GLU A 96 7.11 -3.32 5.29
CA GLU A 96 7.43 -2.82 3.96
C GLU A 96 6.15 -2.23 3.32
N GLY A 97 6.23 -1.00 2.79
CA GLY A 97 5.08 -0.29 2.22
C GLY A 97 4.56 0.90 3.03
N TRP A 98 5.10 1.17 4.23
CA TRP A 98 4.89 2.38 5.08
C TRP A 98 3.48 2.62 5.62
N ASP A 99 2.48 2.07 4.95
CA ASP A 99 1.07 2.15 5.29
C ASP A 99 0.57 0.90 6.03
N PHE A 100 1.48 -0.04 6.28
CA PHE A 100 1.24 -1.26 7.03
C PHE A 100 2.13 -1.30 8.28
N VAL A 101 1.54 -1.67 9.40
CA VAL A 101 2.24 -1.81 10.67
C VAL A 101 1.81 -3.10 11.37
N THR A 102 2.64 -3.56 12.29
CA THR A 102 2.33 -4.67 13.18
C THR A 102 2.18 -4.17 14.59
N ALA A 103 1.29 -4.81 15.36
CA ALA A 103 1.22 -4.66 16.80
C ALA A 103 0.56 -5.91 17.39
N ASN A 104 1.10 -6.44 18.49
CA ASN A 104 0.57 -7.64 19.15
C ASN A 104 0.27 -8.80 18.16
N HIS A 105 1.20 -9.12 17.25
CA HIS A 105 1.04 -10.18 16.24
C HIS A 105 -0.13 -9.99 15.25
N GLN A 106 -0.55 -8.76 15.01
CA GLN A 106 -1.59 -8.43 14.04
C GLN A 106 -1.08 -7.41 13.03
N VAL A 107 -1.61 -7.46 11.81
CA VAL A 107 -1.31 -6.51 10.73
C VAL A 107 -2.40 -5.44 10.63
N TYR A 108 -1.99 -4.18 10.59
CA TYR A 108 -2.87 -3.03 10.44
C TYR A 108 -2.49 -2.24 9.20
N TYR A 109 -3.49 -1.64 8.56
CA TYR A 109 -3.34 -0.79 7.39
C TYR A 109 -3.92 0.61 7.60
N THR A 110 -3.28 1.64 7.05
CA THR A 110 -3.84 2.98 6.91
C THR A 110 -3.87 3.40 5.45
N ASN A 111 -4.90 4.13 5.04
CA ASN A 111 -5.06 4.58 3.66
C ASN A 111 -4.40 5.94 3.37
N GLY A 112 -3.49 6.39 4.25
CA GLY A 112 -2.89 7.73 4.24
C GLY A 112 -3.63 8.74 5.12
N ASP A 113 -4.83 8.41 5.61
CA ASP A 113 -5.46 9.16 6.69
C ASP A 113 -4.86 8.74 8.02
N HIS A 114 -3.81 9.46 8.47
CA HIS A 114 -2.98 9.21 9.67
C HIS A 114 -3.74 9.01 11.02
N GLY A 115 -5.07 8.94 11.02
CA GLY A 115 -5.90 8.60 12.18
C GLY A 115 -6.74 7.32 12.03
N LYS A 116 -6.94 6.79 10.81
CA LYS A 116 -7.74 5.57 10.58
C LYS A 116 -6.81 4.39 10.30
N TRP A 117 -6.86 3.41 11.18
CA TRP A 117 -6.13 2.15 11.08
C TRP A 117 -7.11 0.99 11.07
N ILE A 118 -6.90 0.05 10.14
CA ILE A 118 -7.79 -1.06 9.87
C ILE A 118 -7.04 -2.35 10.16
N LEU A 119 -7.60 -3.18 11.04
CA LEU A 119 -7.09 -4.52 11.29
C LEU A 119 -7.35 -5.40 10.07
N LEU A 120 -6.28 -5.96 9.50
CA LEU A 120 -6.36 -6.97 8.45
C LEU A 120 -6.40 -8.35 9.11
N THR A 121 -7.62 -8.80 9.40
CA THR A 121 -7.84 -10.07 10.11
C THR A 121 -7.32 -11.25 9.30
N GLY A 122 -6.62 -12.17 9.97
CA GLY A 122 -6.16 -13.42 9.38
C GLY A 122 -4.74 -13.40 8.85
N LEU A 123 -4.09 -12.22 8.74
CA LEU A 123 -2.68 -12.16 8.37
C LEU A 123 -1.76 -12.50 9.55
N SER A 124 -0.78 -13.36 9.30
CA SER A 124 0.38 -13.61 10.14
C SER A 124 1.52 -12.64 9.77
N PRO A 125 1.90 -11.70 10.66
CA PRO A 125 2.97 -10.74 10.36
C PRO A 125 4.30 -11.38 9.96
N GLU A 126 4.69 -12.45 10.64
CA GLU A 126 5.93 -13.19 10.40
C GLU A 126 5.99 -13.92 9.06
N GLN A 127 4.86 -14.09 8.38
CA GLN A 127 4.75 -14.72 7.06
C GLN A 127 4.28 -13.75 5.98
N THR A 128 4.08 -12.47 6.35
CA THR A 128 3.59 -11.45 5.44
C THR A 128 4.68 -11.04 4.45
N THR A 129 4.34 -11.05 3.17
CA THR A 129 5.19 -10.62 2.06
C THR A 129 4.49 -9.52 1.28
N PHE A 130 5.29 -8.61 0.73
CA PHE A 130 4.81 -7.45 -0.02
C PHE A 130 5.28 -7.53 -1.47
N GLU A 131 4.38 -7.23 -2.38
CA GLU A 131 4.67 -7.12 -3.80
C GLU A 131 4.06 -5.81 -4.33
N ALA A 132 4.91 -4.87 -4.70
CA ALA A 132 4.49 -3.58 -5.25
C ALA A 132 4.32 -3.68 -6.76
N VAL A 133 3.16 -3.26 -7.25
CA VAL A 133 2.85 -3.20 -8.69
C VAL A 133 2.78 -1.73 -9.09
N VAL A 134 3.78 -1.30 -9.86
CA VAL A 134 3.81 0.08 -10.38
C VAL A 134 2.79 0.19 -11.50
N LEU A 135 1.71 0.92 -11.24
CA LEU A 135 0.70 1.23 -12.23
C LEU A 135 1.16 2.48 -13.00
N THR A 136 1.62 2.30 -14.24
CA THR A 136 2.33 3.36 -14.99
C THR A 136 1.42 4.50 -15.46
N ASN A 137 0.10 4.39 -15.31
CA ASN A 137 -0.87 5.31 -15.91
C ASN A 137 -1.43 6.38 -14.97
N ALA A 138 -1.14 6.31 -13.67
CA ALA A 138 -1.47 7.37 -12.74
C ALA A 138 -0.18 7.88 -12.12
N ALA A 139 0.09 9.17 -12.28
CA ALA A 139 1.32 9.83 -11.83
C ALA A 139 1.67 9.62 -10.33
N TYR A 140 0.82 8.99 -9.52
CA TYR A 140 0.98 8.90 -8.07
C TYR A 140 0.34 7.66 -7.38
N SER A 141 0.12 6.52 -8.05
CA SER A 141 -0.41 5.34 -7.33
C SER A 141 0.22 4.01 -7.77
N SER A 142 1.06 3.43 -6.90
CA SER A 142 1.34 2.00 -6.93
C SER A 142 0.17 1.25 -6.30
N ALA A 143 -0.22 0.13 -6.92
CA ALA A 143 -0.98 -0.88 -6.20
C ALA A 143 -0.01 -1.73 -5.39
N GLN A 144 -0.47 -2.26 -4.28
CA GLN A 144 0.31 -3.14 -3.42
C GLN A 144 -0.48 -4.42 -3.20
N ILE A 145 0.23 -5.54 -3.27
CA ILE A 145 -0.26 -6.84 -2.85
C ILE A 145 0.46 -7.19 -1.56
N ILE A 146 -0.32 -7.59 -0.57
CA ILE A 146 0.17 -8.08 0.70
C ILE A 146 -0.43 -9.46 0.91
N LYS A 147 0.42 -10.45 1.20
CA LYS A 147 -0.03 -11.84 1.37
C LYS A 147 0.75 -12.57 2.45
N ASP A 148 0.11 -13.52 3.09
CA ASP A 148 0.75 -14.54 3.93
C ASP A 148 0.48 -15.95 3.35
N HIS A 149 0.49 -16.99 4.18
CA HIS A 149 0.18 -18.35 3.72
C HIS A 149 -1.32 -18.62 3.51
N GLN A 150 -2.22 -17.76 4.01
CA GLN A 150 -3.68 -17.97 3.99
C GLN A 150 -4.40 -16.98 3.09
N TYR A 151 -3.97 -15.72 3.08
CA TYR A 151 -4.68 -14.62 2.45
C TYR A 151 -3.78 -13.85 1.48
N VAL A 152 -4.40 -13.37 0.42
CA VAL A 152 -3.85 -12.36 -0.47
C VAL A 152 -4.79 -11.16 -0.42
N PHE A 153 -4.24 -9.98 -0.13
CA PHE A 153 -4.95 -8.71 -0.17
C PHE A 153 -4.41 -7.85 -1.29
N TYR A 154 -5.31 -7.17 -1.98
CA TYR A 154 -5.03 -6.19 -3.01
C TYR A 154 -5.41 -4.79 -2.53
N GLN A 155 -4.43 -3.88 -2.54
CA GLN A 155 -4.60 -2.46 -2.24
C GLN A 155 -4.35 -1.66 -3.51
N HIS A 156 -5.29 -0.77 -3.86
CA HIS A 156 -5.21 0.09 -5.03
C HIS A 156 -5.65 1.51 -4.69
N ALA A 157 -4.79 2.47 -5.06
CA ALA A 157 -4.92 3.90 -4.86
C ALA A 157 -4.88 4.37 -3.39
N PRO A 158 -4.36 5.58 -3.13
CA PRO A 158 -4.45 6.19 -1.81
C PRO A 158 -5.92 6.35 -1.40
N ASN A 159 -6.19 6.25 -0.10
CA ASN A 159 -7.51 6.44 0.50
C ASN A 159 -8.53 5.28 0.38
N ARG A 160 -8.11 4.04 0.07
CA ARG A 160 -9.04 2.89 0.01
C ARG A 160 -8.59 1.68 0.81
N ASP A 161 -9.55 1.02 1.44
CA ASP A 161 -9.34 -0.17 2.26
C ASP A 161 -8.88 -1.36 1.36
N PRO A 162 -7.91 -2.20 1.81
CA PRO A 162 -7.45 -3.36 1.08
C PRO A 162 -8.56 -4.41 0.95
N LEU A 163 -8.57 -5.16 -0.15
CA LEU A 163 -9.58 -6.17 -0.44
C LEU A 163 -8.97 -7.56 -0.45
N ILE A 164 -9.64 -8.54 0.17
CA ILE A 164 -9.28 -9.95 0.04
C ILE A 164 -9.49 -10.40 -1.40
N VAL A 165 -8.50 -11.08 -1.97
CA VAL A 165 -8.61 -11.73 -3.25
C VAL A 165 -9.44 -13.02 -3.12
N PRO A 166 -10.59 -13.14 -3.81
CA PRO A 166 -11.41 -14.33 -3.72
C PRO A 166 -10.72 -15.54 -4.35
N LYS A 167 -10.74 -16.67 -3.63
CA LYS A 167 -10.16 -17.97 -4.06
C LYS A 167 -8.67 -17.89 -4.41
N ALA A 168 -7.94 -16.91 -3.89
CA ALA A 168 -6.49 -16.90 -4.02
C ALA A 168 -5.89 -18.16 -3.38
N ASP A 169 -4.87 -18.72 -4.03
CA ASP A 169 -3.92 -19.62 -3.42
C ASP A 169 -2.62 -18.84 -3.18
N PRO A 170 -2.37 -18.34 -1.96
CA PRO A 170 -1.24 -17.45 -1.68
C PRO A 170 0.13 -18.08 -1.98
N ALA A 171 0.23 -19.41 -1.92
CA ALA A 171 1.46 -20.15 -2.18
C ALA A 171 1.87 -20.14 -3.65
N THR A 172 0.91 -19.98 -4.56
CA THR A 172 1.16 -19.95 -6.02
C THR A 172 0.74 -18.63 -6.66
N PHE A 173 0.36 -17.65 -5.85
CA PHE A 173 -0.07 -16.35 -6.33
C PHE A 173 1.11 -15.55 -6.89
N GLU A 174 0.94 -15.04 -8.11
CA GLU A 174 1.96 -14.33 -8.89
C GLU A 174 1.31 -13.14 -9.61
N VAL A 175 1.89 -11.95 -9.50
CA VAL A 175 1.53 -10.81 -10.36
C VAL A 175 2.21 -10.97 -11.71
N LEU A 176 1.42 -10.92 -12.78
CA LEU A 176 1.93 -11.01 -14.15
C LEU A 176 2.30 -9.63 -14.71
N ASN A 177 1.43 -8.64 -14.48
CA ASN A 177 1.67 -7.24 -14.79
C ASN A 177 0.70 -6.33 -14.01
N GLN A 178 0.65 -5.04 -14.34
CA GLN A 178 -0.27 -4.06 -13.74
C GLN A 178 -1.78 -4.32 -13.95
N TYR A 179 -2.16 -5.30 -14.77
CA TYR A 179 -3.55 -5.64 -15.09
C TYR A 179 -3.90 -7.10 -14.80
N TYR A 180 -2.93 -7.98 -14.58
CA TYR A 180 -3.18 -9.41 -14.44
C TYR A 180 -2.35 -10.02 -13.33
N ALA A 181 -2.97 -10.95 -12.61
CA ALA A 181 -2.32 -11.84 -11.66
C ALA A 181 -2.88 -13.26 -11.86
N LYS A 182 -2.17 -14.26 -11.35
CA LYS A 182 -2.64 -15.64 -11.37
C LYS A 182 -2.33 -16.36 -10.07
N ASN A 183 -3.00 -17.47 -9.88
CA ASN A 183 -2.50 -18.58 -9.06
C ASN A 183 -2.56 -19.87 -9.89
N LYS A 184 -2.21 -21.02 -9.32
CA LYS A 184 -2.17 -22.31 -10.05
C LYS A 184 -3.48 -22.70 -10.76
N ASN A 185 -4.62 -22.17 -10.32
CA ASN A 185 -5.96 -22.56 -10.78
C ASN A 185 -6.79 -21.41 -11.39
N GLN A 186 -6.34 -20.16 -11.27
CA GLN A 186 -7.17 -19.00 -11.60
C GLN A 186 -6.34 -17.83 -12.13
N ILE A 187 -6.79 -17.24 -13.23
CA ILE A 187 -6.36 -15.92 -13.69
C ILE A 187 -7.28 -14.84 -13.12
N TYR A 188 -6.71 -13.68 -12.83
CA TYR A 188 -7.42 -12.52 -12.33
C TYR A 188 -7.05 -11.28 -13.12
N TYR A 189 -8.04 -10.42 -13.34
CA TYR A 189 -7.84 -9.07 -13.84
C TYR A 189 -7.82 -8.07 -12.67
N LEU A 190 -6.78 -7.24 -12.64
CA LEU A 190 -6.55 -6.14 -11.71
C LEU A 190 -7.13 -4.87 -12.33
N SER A 191 -8.38 -4.56 -11.99
CA SER A 191 -9.01 -3.34 -12.48
C SER A 191 -8.39 -2.13 -11.80
N GLN A 192 -7.92 -1.20 -12.64
CA GLN A 192 -7.41 0.09 -12.19
C GLN A 192 -8.54 1.11 -11.95
N GLU A 193 -9.79 0.73 -12.25
CA GLU A 193 -10.93 1.61 -12.03
C GLU A 193 -11.28 1.72 -10.56
N SER A 194 -11.59 2.94 -10.18
CA SER A 194 -11.79 3.25 -8.78
C SER A 194 -13.19 2.82 -8.28
N PHE A 195 -14.17 2.56 -9.15
CA PHE A 195 -15.60 2.44 -8.77
C PHE A 195 -16.23 1.04 -8.79
N LYS A 196 -15.51 -0.04 -9.14
CA LYS A 196 -16.11 -1.40 -9.27
C LYS A 196 -15.17 -2.53 -8.81
N GLU A 197 -15.65 -3.79 -8.83
CA GLU A 197 -14.90 -5.03 -8.58
C GLU A 197 -13.46 -4.92 -9.12
N ARG A 198 -12.51 -4.85 -8.20
CA ARG A 198 -11.10 -4.53 -8.50
C ARG A 198 -10.27 -5.72 -8.89
N PHE A 199 -10.73 -6.89 -8.48
CA PHE A 199 -10.01 -8.13 -8.60
C PHE A 199 -10.99 -9.15 -9.16
N ILE A 200 -10.99 -9.29 -10.48
CA ILE A 200 -12.04 -9.99 -11.21
C ILE A 200 -11.49 -11.37 -11.60
N PRO A 201 -12.00 -12.48 -11.05
CA PRO A 201 -11.62 -13.81 -11.51
C PRO A 201 -12.09 -14.03 -12.94
N LEU A 202 -11.24 -14.65 -13.76
CA LEU A 202 -11.54 -15.10 -15.11
C LEU A 202 -11.73 -16.62 -15.12
N PRO A 203 -12.89 -17.14 -14.67
CA PRO A 203 -13.06 -18.57 -14.40
C PRO A 203 -12.90 -19.47 -15.62
N GLN A 204 -13.09 -18.93 -16.83
CA GLN A 204 -12.92 -19.67 -18.09
C GLN A 204 -11.51 -19.60 -18.68
N ALA A 205 -10.60 -18.84 -18.06
CA ALA A 205 -9.24 -18.71 -18.56
C ALA A 205 -8.43 -19.99 -18.33
N ASP A 206 -7.77 -20.44 -19.38
CA ASP A 206 -6.82 -21.54 -19.32
C ASP A 206 -5.48 -21.01 -18.77
N VAL A 207 -5.23 -21.29 -17.49
CA VAL A 207 -4.05 -20.78 -16.76
C VAL A 207 -2.74 -21.19 -17.42
N MET A 208 -2.68 -22.37 -18.04
CA MET A 208 -1.45 -22.93 -18.61
C MET A 208 -1.06 -22.25 -19.93
N SER A 209 -2.04 -21.81 -20.72
CA SER A 209 -1.81 -21.14 -22.00
C SER A 209 -2.01 -19.63 -21.95
N PHE A 210 -2.29 -19.06 -20.77
CA PHE A 210 -2.50 -17.62 -20.61
C PHE A 210 -1.23 -16.82 -20.92
N GLN A 211 -1.35 -15.85 -21.81
CA GLN A 211 -0.27 -15.01 -22.32
C GLN A 211 -0.72 -13.55 -22.34
N LEU A 212 0.16 -12.67 -21.89
CA LEU A 212 -0.03 -11.22 -21.99
C LEU A 212 0.28 -10.77 -23.43
N SER A 213 -0.39 -9.71 -23.89
CA SER A 213 0.02 -9.04 -25.11
C SER A 213 1.36 -8.32 -24.89
N ASP A 214 2.33 -8.55 -25.78
CA ASP A 214 3.66 -7.90 -25.73
C ASP A 214 3.61 -6.43 -26.17
N GLU A 215 2.50 -5.97 -26.74
CA GLU A 215 2.38 -4.59 -27.23
C GLU A 215 2.18 -3.63 -26.05
N SER A 216 3.07 -2.65 -25.93
CA SER A 216 3.14 -1.70 -24.80
C SER A 216 1.84 -0.93 -24.54
N HIS A 217 1.06 -0.63 -25.59
CA HIS A 217 -0.25 0.03 -25.48
C HIS A 217 -1.40 -0.93 -25.14
N HIS A 218 -1.14 -2.23 -25.12
CA HIS A 218 -2.11 -3.31 -24.97
C HIS A 218 -1.82 -4.21 -23.76
N GLN A 219 -1.10 -3.72 -22.75
CA GLN A 219 -0.81 -4.48 -21.52
C GLN A 219 -2.07 -4.95 -20.76
N HIS A 220 -3.24 -4.36 -21.04
CA HIS A 220 -4.55 -4.77 -20.53
C HIS A 220 -5.21 -5.87 -21.38
N ILE A 221 -4.57 -6.32 -22.46
CA ILE A 221 -5.00 -7.40 -23.33
C ILE A 221 -4.19 -8.66 -23.02
N ALA A 222 -4.88 -9.79 -22.97
CA ALA A 222 -4.28 -11.10 -22.83
C ALA A 222 -5.04 -12.12 -23.68
N THR A 223 -4.44 -13.29 -23.89
CA THR A 223 -5.03 -14.42 -24.60
C THR A 223 -4.75 -15.71 -23.87
N ASP A 224 -5.57 -16.72 -24.08
CA ASP A 224 -5.22 -18.12 -23.85
C ASP A 224 -5.47 -18.93 -25.14
N LYS A 225 -5.36 -20.26 -25.08
CA LYS A 225 -5.57 -21.12 -26.27
C LYS A 225 -6.97 -21.03 -26.90
N ASN A 226 -7.96 -20.50 -26.20
CA ASN A 226 -9.36 -20.44 -26.62
C ASN A 226 -9.88 -19.00 -26.76
N TRP A 227 -9.37 -18.06 -25.97
CA TRP A 227 -10.00 -16.76 -25.72
C TRP A 227 -9.02 -15.59 -25.79
N ARG A 228 -9.54 -14.43 -26.17
CA ARG A 228 -8.91 -13.12 -25.99
C ARG A 228 -9.67 -12.34 -24.93
N TYR A 229 -8.93 -11.73 -24.02
CA TYR A 229 -9.40 -10.91 -22.91
C TYR A 229 -9.02 -9.46 -23.14
N ARG A 230 -9.98 -8.55 -23.08
CA ARG A 230 -9.73 -7.11 -23.20
C ARG A 230 -10.62 -6.36 -22.23
N TYR A 231 -10.04 -5.52 -21.40
CA TYR A 231 -10.82 -4.53 -20.66
C TYR A 231 -11.19 -3.36 -21.56
N THR A 232 -12.46 -2.98 -21.55
CA THR A 232 -12.97 -1.86 -22.35
C THR A 232 -13.47 -0.73 -21.45
N MET A 233 -12.90 0.46 -21.60
CA MET A 233 -13.30 1.66 -20.84
C MET A 233 -14.75 2.08 -21.13
N THR A 234 -15.28 1.80 -22.32
CA THR A 234 -16.66 2.12 -22.69
C THR A 234 -17.67 1.34 -21.84
N THR A 235 -17.42 0.05 -21.61
CA THR A 235 -18.35 -0.85 -20.92
C THR A 235 -17.99 -1.10 -19.46
N HIS A 236 -16.76 -0.74 -19.06
CA HIS A 236 -16.17 -1.02 -17.75
C HIS A 236 -16.24 -2.51 -17.40
N LYS A 237 -15.96 -3.36 -18.40
CA LYS A 237 -16.00 -4.82 -18.32
C LYS A 237 -14.86 -5.44 -19.11
N ILE A 238 -14.58 -6.69 -18.78
CA ILE A 238 -13.66 -7.55 -19.54
C ILE A 238 -14.49 -8.23 -20.63
N GLU A 239 -14.19 -7.86 -21.87
CA GLU A 239 -14.70 -8.54 -23.06
C GLU A 239 -13.88 -9.79 -23.31
N ILE A 240 -14.57 -10.90 -23.54
CA ILE A 240 -13.97 -12.21 -23.79
C ILE A 240 -14.49 -12.70 -25.14
N THR A 241 -13.59 -12.81 -26.11
CA THR A 241 -13.93 -13.24 -27.48
C THR A 241 -13.16 -14.50 -27.85
N PRO A 242 -13.75 -15.45 -28.59
CA PRO A 242 -13.00 -16.61 -29.08
C PRO A 242 -11.76 -16.18 -29.87
N LEU A 243 -10.62 -16.84 -29.67
CA LEU A 243 -9.39 -16.51 -30.37
C LEU A 243 -9.52 -16.79 -31.88
N ASP A 244 -10.21 -17.88 -32.23
CA ASP A 244 -10.43 -18.32 -33.61
C ASP A 244 -11.46 -17.47 -34.39
N ALA A 245 -12.22 -16.61 -33.70
CA ALA A 245 -13.23 -15.77 -34.34
C ALA A 245 -12.62 -14.66 -35.24
N ALA A 246 -11.29 -14.48 -35.22
CA ALA A 246 -10.59 -13.49 -36.03
C ALA A 246 -10.26 -13.92 -37.48
N ILE A 247 -10.54 -15.16 -37.89
CA ILE A 247 -10.17 -15.66 -39.23
C ILE A 247 -11.28 -15.47 -40.29
N ASN A 248 -12.53 -15.16 -39.91
CA ASN A 248 -13.64 -15.13 -40.87
C ASN A 248 -14.05 -13.76 -41.43
N TYR A 249 -13.27 -12.69 -41.24
CA TYR A 249 -13.54 -11.38 -41.85
C TYR A 249 -12.69 -11.04 -43.09
N ALA A 250 -11.92 -12.00 -43.60
CA ALA A 250 -11.18 -11.85 -44.86
C ALA A 250 -11.57 -12.93 -45.87
N ARG A 251 -12.79 -12.83 -46.42
CA ARG A 251 -13.15 -13.38 -47.74
C ARG A 251 -14.10 -12.43 -48.44
#